data_AF-A0A4S4EHM5-F1
#
_entry.id   AF-A0A4S4EHM5-F1
#
_cell.length_a   1.000
_cell.length_b   1.000
_cell.length_c   1.000
_cell.angle_alpha   90.00
_cell.angle_beta   90.00
_cell.angle_gamma   90.00
#
_symmetry.space_group_name_H-M   'P 1'
#
loop_
_entity.id
_entity.type
_entity.pdbx_description
1 polymer ?
#
loop_
_entity_poly.entity_id
_entity_poly.type
_entity_poly.pdbx_seq_one_letter_code
_entity_poly.pdbx_strand_id
1 'polypeptide(L)'
;MKKLEERARKYYANPIDHLNSDEFVKMMLNDACFVIEFLVGVHEYFLVKHQHQLRQEGQQLCHVIDNTIVKVSWMRMHICQDLILFENQLPFFVLSEFYSMSCRRTENPNQKHPTLIELAKYPITRMLPRRDKIQFENRHFNESKHFLDLVHNVCHHPYLTINAEHSSTRSHKETCPKMPRVIELEEAGVTF
;
A
#
# COMPACT_ATOMS: atom_id res chain seq x y z
N MET A 1 -8.24 -3.51 19.44
CA MET A 1 -7.60 -2.23 19.12
C MET A 1 -6.95 -1.54 20.31
N LYS A 2 -7.61 -1.34 21.47
CA LYS A 2 -6.95 -0.73 22.66
C LYS A 2 -5.59 -1.36 23.04
N LYS A 3 -5.50 -2.71 23.01
CA LYS A 3 -4.25 -3.46 23.25
C LYS A 3 -3.07 -3.09 22.33
N LEU A 4 -3.34 -2.44 21.18
CA LEU A 4 -2.33 -2.04 20.20
C LEU A 4 -1.82 -0.61 20.41
N GLU A 5 -2.53 0.20 21.19
CA GLU A 5 -2.31 1.63 21.30
C GLU A 5 -0.87 1.97 21.69
N GLU A 6 -0.38 1.38 22.78
CA GLU A 6 0.96 1.69 23.31
C GLU A 6 2.05 1.41 22.25
N ARG A 7 1.89 0.32 21.50
CA ARG A 7 2.79 0.00 20.38
C ARG A 7 2.60 0.97 19.23
N ALA A 8 1.36 1.32 18.88
CA ALA A 8 1.06 2.20 17.73
C ALA A 8 1.59 3.62 17.95
N ARG A 9 1.49 4.16 19.17
CA ARG A 9 2.03 5.48 19.52
C ARG A 9 3.53 5.59 19.26
N LYS A 10 4.29 4.48 19.41
CA LYS A 10 5.75 4.43 19.15
C LYS A 10 6.13 4.47 17.67
N TYR A 11 5.16 4.38 16.75
CA TYR A 11 5.41 4.47 15.30
C TYR A 11 5.25 5.89 14.76
N TYR A 12 4.70 6.83 15.54
CA TYR A 12 4.60 8.23 15.16
C TYR A 12 5.88 8.97 15.57
N ALA A 13 6.40 9.81 14.67
CA ALA A 13 7.64 10.56 14.91
C ALA A 13 7.51 11.53 16.09
N ASN A 14 6.34 12.15 16.21
CA ASN A 14 6.00 13.07 17.31
C ASN A 14 5.02 12.40 18.28
N PRO A 15 5.19 12.61 19.60
CA PRO A 15 4.20 12.18 20.59
C PRO A 15 2.81 12.76 20.28
N ILE A 16 1.78 11.90 20.35
CA ILE A 16 0.38 12.28 20.14
C ILE A 16 -0.29 12.46 21.52
N ASP A 17 0.26 13.37 22.32
CA ASP A 17 -0.16 13.56 23.71
C ASP A 17 -1.47 14.36 23.84
N HIS A 18 -1.86 15.05 22.76
CA HIS A 18 -3.09 15.82 22.69
C HIS A 18 -4.35 14.95 22.56
N LEU A 19 -4.21 13.66 22.20
CA LEU A 19 -5.32 12.71 22.13
C LEU A 19 -5.31 11.76 23.32
N ASN A 20 -6.43 11.67 24.01
CA ASN A 20 -6.62 10.63 25.02
C ASN A 20 -6.67 9.23 24.37
N SER A 21 -6.67 8.18 25.20
CA SER A 21 -6.63 6.79 24.71
C SER A 21 -7.80 6.45 23.77
N ASP A 22 -9.02 6.87 24.10
CA ASP A 22 -10.19 6.57 23.28
C ASP A 22 -10.18 7.33 21.96
N GLU A 23 -9.75 8.60 21.97
CA GLU A 23 -9.60 9.42 20.76
C GLU A 23 -8.54 8.85 19.82
N PHE A 24 -7.37 8.49 20.35
CA PHE A 24 -6.30 7.90 19.57
C PHE A 24 -6.73 6.55 18.96
N VAL A 25 -7.37 5.69 19.75
CA VAL A 25 -7.85 4.39 19.27
C VAL A 25 -8.95 4.57 18.22
N LYS A 26 -9.81 5.58 18.37
CA LYS A 26 -10.84 5.93 17.38
C LYS A 26 -10.23 6.43 16.08
N MET A 27 -9.24 7.32 16.14
CA MET A 27 -8.47 7.76 14.97
C MET A 27 -7.86 6.56 14.23
N MET A 28 -7.11 5.73 14.95
CA MET A 28 -6.48 4.52 14.40
C MET A 28 -7.51 3.54 13.78
N LEU A 29 -8.67 3.39 14.41
CA LEU A 29 -9.77 2.57 13.90
C LEU A 29 -10.37 3.13 12.61
N ASN A 30 -10.63 4.43 12.56
CA ASN A 30 -11.18 5.09 11.39
C ASN A 30 -10.21 4.96 10.21
N ASP A 31 -8.92 5.21 10.44
CA ASP A 31 -7.89 5.08 9.42
C ASP A 31 -7.77 3.63 8.94
N ALA A 32 -7.70 2.67 9.87
CA ALA A 32 -7.62 1.25 9.51
C ALA A 32 -8.85 0.79 8.72
N CYS A 33 -10.05 1.23 9.12
CA CYS A 33 -11.30 0.93 8.44
C CYS A 33 -11.28 1.47 7.02
N PHE A 34 -10.98 2.75 6.85
CA PHE A 34 -10.90 3.40 5.54
C PHE A 34 -9.90 2.71 4.62
N VAL A 35 -8.67 2.44 5.11
CA VAL A 35 -7.63 1.79 4.32
C VAL A 35 -8.06 0.39 3.89
N ILE A 36 -8.60 -0.42 4.81
CA ILE A 36 -9.03 -1.78 4.48
C ILE A 36 -10.21 -1.77 3.51
N GLU A 37 -11.23 -0.94 3.73
CA GLU A 37 -12.38 -0.82 2.82
C GLU A 37 -11.95 -0.36 1.43
N PHE A 38 -11.04 0.61 1.35
CA PHE A 38 -10.47 1.05 0.08
C PHE A 38 -9.76 -0.10 -0.63
N LEU A 39 -8.86 -0.82 0.05
CA LEU A 39 -8.09 -1.89 -0.56
C LEU A 39 -8.96 -3.07 -1.01
N VAL A 40 -9.90 -3.50 -0.16
CA VAL A 40 -10.86 -4.57 -0.49
C VAL A 40 -11.74 -4.14 -1.66
N GLY A 41 -12.31 -2.94 -1.61
CA GLY A 41 -13.16 -2.43 -2.68
C GLY A 41 -12.42 -2.34 -4.02
N VAL A 42 -11.17 -1.86 -4.00
CA VAL A 42 -10.30 -1.85 -5.19
C VAL A 42 -10.07 -3.26 -5.73
N HIS A 43 -9.73 -4.20 -4.86
CA HIS A 43 -9.49 -5.59 -5.24
C HIS A 43 -10.73 -6.21 -5.89
N GLU A 44 -11.90 -6.07 -5.26
CA GLU A 44 -13.17 -6.55 -5.80
C GLU A 44 -13.54 -5.87 -7.12
N TYR A 45 -13.33 -4.57 -7.25
CA TYR A 45 -13.59 -3.83 -8.48
C TYR A 45 -12.76 -4.36 -9.65
N PHE A 46 -11.46 -4.63 -9.44
CA PHE A 46 -10.62 -5.18 -10.50
C PHE A 46 -10.93 -6.65 -10.79
N LEU A 47 -11.30 -7.46 -9.79
CA LEU A 47 -11.76 -8.83 -10.01
C LEU A 47 -13.01 -8.86 -10.90
N VAL A 48 -14.03 -8.08 -10.55
CA VAL A 48 -15.29 -8.00 -11.31
C VAL A 48 -15.02 -7.48 -12.72
N LYS A 49 -14.24 -6.40 -12.87
CA LYS A 49 -13.88 -5.85 -14.18
C LYS A 49 -13.16 -6.87 -15.06
N HIS A 50 -12.23 -7.64 -14.50
CA HIS A 50 -11.51 -8.67 -15.25
C HIS A 50 -12.44 -9.82 -15.67
N GLN A 51 -13.36 -10.25 -14.80
CA GLN A 51 -14.37 -11.25 -15.14
C GLN A 51 -15.31 -10.80 -16.26
N HIS A 52 -15.75 -9.54 -16.25
CA HIS A 52 -16.57 -8.96 -17.33
C HIS A 52 -15.80 -8.80 -18.65
N GLN A 53 -14.51 -8.47 -18.61
CA GLN A 53 -13.69 -8.43 -19.82
C GLN A 53 -13.52 -9.82 -20.46
N LEU A 54 -13.53 -10.88 -19.65
CA LEU A 54 -13.47 -12.27 -20.12
C LEU A 54 -14.82 -12.83 -20.58
N ARG A 55 -15.93 -12.36 -19.99
CA ARG A 55 -17.29 -12.72 -20.40
C ARG A 55 -17.83 -11.63 -21.31
N GLN A 56 -17.62 -11.78 -22.63
CA GLN A 56 -18.30 -10.96 -23.62
C GLN A 56 -19.82 -11.20 -23.53
N GLU A 57 -20.54 -10.51 -22.63
CA GLU A 57 -21.98 -10.21 -22.72
C GLU A 57 -22.53 -9.55 -21.44
N GLY A 58 -23.03 -8.32 -21.61
CA GLY A 58 -24.40 -7.94 -21.26
C GLY A 58 -24.88 -7.91 -19.81
N GLN A 59 -24.10 -8.34 -18.80
CA GLN A 59 -24.58 -8.29 -17.42
C GLN A 59 -24.26 -6.94 -16.76
N GLN A 60 -25.32 -6.21 -16.41
CA GLN A 60 -25.31 -4.98 -15.65
C GLN A 60 -24.43 -5.14 -14.40
N LEU A 61 -23.47 -4.22 -14.24
CA LEU A 61 -22.60 -4.07 -13.07
C LEU A 61 -23.44 -4.25 -11.80
N CYS A 62 -23.33 -5.42 -11.15
CA CYS A 62 -24.12 -5.69 -9.96
C CYS A 62 -23.78 -4.64 -8.90
N HIS A 63 -24.79 -4.21 -8.16
CA HIS A 63 -24.83 -3.19 -7.12
C HIS A 63 -23.80 -3.32 -5.97
N VAL A 64 -22.79 -4.18 -6.09
CA VAL A 64 -21.89 -4.58 -5.01
C VAL A 64 -20.83 -3.51 -4.70
N ILE A 65 -20.50 -2.63 -5.64
CA ILE A 65 -19.54 -1.55 -5.38
C ILE A 65 -20.12 -0.25 -5.91
N ASP A 66 -21.06 0.35 -5.19
CA ASP A 66 -21.41 1.76 -5.42
C ASP A 66 -20.44 2.73 -4.72
N ASN A 67 -19.22 2.25 -4.47
CA ASN A 67 -18.18 3.08 -3.91
C ASN A 67 -17.54 3.95 -5.01
N THR A 68 -18.00 5.21 -5.10
CA THR A 68 -17.51 6.22 -6.04
C THR A 68 -15.98 6.35 -5.99
N ILE A 69 -15.38 6.28 -4.80
CA ILE A 69 -13.93 6.38 -4.61
C ILE A 69 -13.19 5.31 -5.41
N VAL A 70 -13.72 4.09 -5.40
CA VAL A 70 -13.11 2.94 -6.09
C VAL A 70 -13.32 3.04 -7.60
N LYS A 71 -14.43 3.59 -8.09
CA LYS A 71 -14.67 3.73 -9.54
C LYS A 71 -13.78 4.80 -10.17
N VAL A 72 -13.50 5.88 -9.45
CA VAL A 72 -12.85 7.08 -9.96
C VAL A 72 -11.33 6.96 -9.92
N SER A 73 -10.70 6.90 -11.10
CA SER A 73 -9.26 6.63 -11.22
C SER A 73 -8.35 7.64 -10.54
N TRP A 74 -8.67 8.93 -10.59
CA TRP A 74 -7.85 9.96 -9.95
C TRP A 74 -7.97 9.88 -8.42
N MET A 75 -9.15 9.64 -7.86
CA MET A 75 -9.33 9.45 -6.40
C MET A 75 -8.50 8.28 -5.89
N ARG A 76 -8.51 7.14 -6.60
CA ARG A 76 -7.65 6.01 -6.25
C ARG A 76 -6.16 6.39 -6.26
N MET A 77 -5.72 7.21 -7.21
CA MET A 77 -4.33 7.66 -7.28
C MET A 77 -3.96 8.56 -6.10
N HIS A 78 -4.82 9.53 -5.76
CA HIS A 78 -4.62 10.41 -4.61
C HIS A 78 -4.52 9.60 -3.31
N ILE A 79 -5.45 8.67 -3.08
CA ILE A 79 -5.40 7.82 -1.89
C ILE A 79 -4.11 6.99 -1.85
N CYS A 80 -3.68 6.42 -2.98
CA CYS A 80 -2.41 5.67 -3.03
C CYS A 80 -1.19 6.55 -2.74
N GLN A 81 -1.20 7.82 -3.16
CA GLN A 81 -0.15 8.78 -2.84
C GLN A 81 -0.17 9.10 -1.34
N ASP A 82 -1.35 9.38 -0.78
CA ASP A 82 -1.51 9.68 0.64
C ASP A 82 -1.03 8.52 1.52
N LEU A 83 -1.25 7.27 1.13
CA LEU A 83 -0.77 6.11 1.91
C LEU A 83 0.76 6.03 2.01
N ILE A 84 1.50 6.60 1.05
CA ILE A 84 2.96 6.59 1.04
C ILE A 84 3.57 7.90 1.58
N LEU A 85 2.76 8.88 1.97
CA LEU A 85 3.26 10.10 2.62
C LEU A 85 3.74 9.82 4.03
N PHE A 86 4.91 10.35 4.40
CA PHE A 86 5.48 10.18 5.74
C PHE A 86 4.51 10.56 6.87
N GLU A 87 3.67 11.57 6.64
CA GLU A 87 2.72 12.11 7.61
C GLU A 87 1.50 11.20 7.85
N ASN A 88 1.20 10.27 6.93
CA ASN A 88 -0.01 9.44 6.95
C ASN A 88 0.33 7.95 7.11
N GLN A 89 1.28 7.63 7.98
CA GLN A 89 1.73 6.25 8.19
C GLN A 89 0.94 5.56 9.30
N LEU A 90 0.00 4.70 8.89
CA LEU A 90 -0.61 3.71 9.77
C LEU A 90 0.25 2.44 9.80
N PRO A 91 0.64 1.92 10.99
CA PRO A 91 1.47 0.73 11.07
C PRO A 91 0.76 -0.52 10.51
N PHE A 92 1.48 -1.36 9.77
CA PHE A 92 0.95 -2.58 9.19
C PHE A 92 0.40 -3.57 10.19
N PHE A 93 0.96 -3.64 11.40
CA PHE A 93 0.42 -4.53 12.44
C PHE A 93 -1.00 -4.10 12.88
N VAL A 94 -1.33 -2.80 12.81
CA VAL A 94 -2.68 -2.29 13.07
C VAL A 94 -3.63 -2.75 11.98
N LEU A 95 -3.24 -2.58 10.71
CA LEU A 95 -4.01 -3.05 9.56
C LEU A 95 -4.21 -4.57 9.59
N SER A 96 -3.16 -5.32 9.93
CA SER A 96 -3.19 -6.77 10.03
C SER A 96 -4.15 -7.25 11.12
N GLU A 97 -4.09 -6.67 12.32
CA GLU A 97 -5.01 -7.03 13.40
C GLU A 97 -6.45 -6.67 13.01
N PHE A 98 -6.67 -5.45 12.52
CA PHE A 98 -8.00 -4.98 12.10
C PHE A 98 -8.58 -5.88 11.01
N TYR A 99 -7.80 -6.18 9.97
CA TYR A 99 -8.22 -7.06 8.88
C TYR A 99 -8.58 -8.46 9.38
N SER A 100 -7.74 -9.03 10.26
CA SER A 100 -8.00 -10.35 10.83
C SER A 100 -9.30 -10.38 11.66
N MET A 101 -9.61 -9.30 12.38
CA MET A 101 -10.86 -9.16 13.13
C MET A 101 -12.07 -9.04 12.20
N SER A 102 -11.94 -8.30 11.10
CA SER A 102 -13.01 -8.09 10.11
C SER A 102 -13.34 -9.37 9.34
N CYS A 103 -12.33 -10.11 8.86
CA CYS A 103 -12.52 -11.37 8.13
C CYS A 103 -13.11 -12.50 9.01
N ARG A 104 -12.80 -12.54 10.30
CA ARG A 104 -13.42 -13.50 11.24
C ARG A 104 -14.92 -13.30 11.43
N ARG A 105 -15.47 -12.13 11.09
CA ARG A 105 -16.91 -11.86 11.23
C ARG A 105 -17.71 -12.22 9.99
N THR A 106 -17.04 -12.42 8.86
CA THR A 106 -17.64 -12.81 7.57
C THR A 106 -17.46 -14.32 7.37
N GLU A 107 -17.97 -15.13 8.29
CA GLU A 107 -17.81 -16.60 8.28
C GLU A 107 -18.68 -17.27 7.20
N ASN A 108 -18.36 -17.01 5.93
CA ASN A 108 -18.68 -17.96 4.87
C ASN A 108 -17.43 -18.84 4.64
N PRO A 109 -17.41 -20.09 5.11
CA PRO A 109 -16.23 -20.96 5.04
C PRO A 109 -15.75 -21.25 3.60
N ASN A 110 -16.55 -20.96 2.58
CA ASN A 110 -16.20 -21.13 1.17
C ASN A 110 -15.65 -19.84 0.52
N GLN A 111 -15.64 -18.71 1.23
CA GLN A 111 -15.22 -17.43 0.68
C GLN A 111 -13.73 -17.18 0.96
N LYS A 112 -12.90 -17.33 -0.08
CA LYS A 112 -11.46 -17.04 0.01
C LYS A 112 -11.25 -15.52 -0.01
N HIS A 113 -10.94 -14.93 1.13
CA HIS A 113 -10.56 -13.53 1.23
C HIS A 113 -9.09 -13.31 0.80
N PRO A 114 -8.77 -12.21 0.11
CA PRO A 114 -7.39 -11.87 -0.20
C PRO A 114 -6.61 -11.62 1.10
N THR A 115 -5.33 -11.95 1.11
CA THR A 115 -4.44 -11.57 2.21
C THR A 115 -4.21 -10.06 2.21
N LEU A 116 -3.88 -9.50 3.38
CA LEU A 116 -3.48 -8.08 3.47
C LEU A 116 -2.29 -7.77 2.55
N ILE A 117 -1.39 -8.73 2.34
CA ILE A 117 -0.26 -8.62 1.41
C ILE A 117 -0.77 -8.47 -0.03
N GLU A 118 -1.71 -9.29 -0.47
CA GLU A 118 -2.31 -9.18 -1.82
C GLU A 118 -2.99 -7.82 -2.02
N LEU A 119 -3.70 -7.34 -0.99
CA LEU A 119 -4.33 -6.03 -0.98
C LEU A 119 -3.30 -4.89 -1.07
N ALA A 120 -2.25 -4.93 -0.24
CA ALA A 120 -1.23 -3.89 -0.13
C ALA A 120 -0.35 -3.74 -1.38
N LYS A 121 -0.33 -4.72 -2.29
CA LYS A 121 0.37 -4.59 -3.59
C LYS A 121 -0.21 -3.49 -4.47
N TYR A 122 -1.52 -3.23 -4.38
CA TYR A 122 -2.18 -2.24 -5.22
C TYR A 122 -1.57 -0.84 -5.09
N PRO A 123 -1.55 -0.19 -3.90
CA PRO A 123 -1.01 1.16 -3.78
C PRO A 123 0.46 1.24 -4.24
N ILE A 124 1.27 0.24 -3.89
CA ILE A 124 2.69 0.20 -4.25
C ILE A 124 2.89 0.13 -5.77
N THR A 125 2.20 -0.79 -6.44
CA THR A 125 2.28 -0.88 -7.92
C THR A 125 1.78 0.39 -8.57
N ARG A 126 0.75 1.05 -8.04
CA ARG A 126 0.26 2.31 -8.62
C ARG A 126 1.28 3.44 -8.54
N MET A 127 2.09 3.49 -7.49
CA MET A 127 3.06 4.57 -7.26
C MET A 127 4.40 4.40 -7.97
N LEU A 128 4.76 3.18 -8.39
CA LEU A 128 6.08 2.91 -8.96
C LEU A 128 6.13 2.98 -10.50
N PRO A 129 7.15 3.61 -11.11
CA PRO A 129 7.23 3.85 -12.55
C PRO A 129 7.54 2.60 -13.42
N ARG A 130 7.67 1.39 -12.85
CA ARG A 130 7.97 0.14 -13.59
C ARG A 130 7.27 -1.08 -12.98
N ARG A 131 5.94 -1.05 -13.04
CA ARG A 131 5.02 -1.98 -12.35
C ARG A 131 5.25 -3.45 -12.71
N ASP A 132 5.65 -3.70 -13.96
CA ASP A 132 5.87 -4.98 -14.60
C ASP A 132 7.14 -5.71 -14.12
N LYS A 133 8.08 -4.99 -13.50
CA LYS A 133 9.38 -5.55 -13.07
C LYS A 133 9.46 -5.82 -11.57
N ILE A 134 8.43 -5.47 -10.80
CA ILE A 134 8.44 -5.60 -9.35
C ILE A 134 7.99 -7.00 -8.96
N GLN A 135 8.92 -7.78 -8.40
CA GLN A 135 8.58 -9.02 -7.73
C GLN A 135 8.38 -8.77 -6.24
N PHE A 136 7.15 -9.00 -5.78
CA PHE A 136 6.79 -8.89 -4.37
C PHE A 136 7.11 -10.20 -3.64
N GLU A 137 8.15 -10.19 -2.83
CA GLU A 137 8.48 -11.27 -1.90
C GLU A 137 7.84 -11.03 -0.53
N ASN A 138 7.49 -12.12 0.19
CA ASN A 138 6.90 -12.03 1.53
C ASN A 138 7.80 -11.28 2.52
N ARG A 139 9.12 -11.38 2.35
CA ARG A 139 10.08 -10.67 3.20
C ARG A 139 9.90 -9.16 3.16
N HIS A 140 9.54 -8.58 2.01
CA HIS A 140 9.27 -7.15 1.90
C HIS A 140 8.16 -6.73 2.85
N PHE A 141 7.09 -7.52 2.97
CA PHE A 141 5.96 -7.19 3.84
C PHE A 141 6.27 -7.46 5.31
N ASN A 142 6.99 -8.55 5.60
CA ASN A 142 7.34 -8.93 6.97
C ASN A 142 8.32 -7.94 7.62
N GLU A 143 9.24 -7.38 6.82
CA GLU A 143 10.23 -6.40 7.27
C GLU A 143 9.66 -4.97 7.33
N SER A 144 8.53 -4.72 6.66
CA SER A 144 7.96 -3.37 6.55
C SER A 144 7.08 -2.98 7.74
N LYS A 145 7.30 -1.75 8.21
CA LYS A 145 6.52 -1.13 9.29
C LYS A 145 5.19 -0.56 8.81
N HIS A 146 5.17 0.04 7.63
CA HIS A 146 4.05 0.80 7.06
C HIS A 146 4.22 0.91 5.52
N PHE A 147 3.30 1.57 4.81
CA PHE A 147 3.29 1.60 3.34
C PHE A 147 4.54 2.27 2.74
N LEU A 148 5.00 3.38 3.30
CA LEU A 148 6.23 4.03 2.84
C LEU A 148 7.47 3.13 3.03
N ASP A 149 7.55 2.41 4.15
CA ASP A 149 8.64 1.46 4.41
C ASP A 149 8.57 0.27 3.43
N LEU A 150 7.36 -0.16 3.05
CA LEU A 150 7.17 -1.15 2.00
C LEU A 150 7.64 -0.66 0.63
N VAL A 151 7.36 0.59 0.27
CA VAL A 151 7.91 1.19 -0.97
C VAL A 151 9.43 1.15 -0.92
N HIS A 152 10.02 1.58 0.19
CA HIS A 152 11.47 1.55 0.39
C HIS A 152 12.03 0.13 0.23
N ASN A 153 11.49 -0.86 0.93
CA ASN A 153 11.99 -2.24 0.89
C ASN A 153 11.84 -2.89 -0.49
N VAL A 154 10.76 -2.58 -1.22
CA VAL A 154 10.55 -3.02 -2.60
C VAL A 154 11.52 -2.32 -3.57
N CYS A 155 11.81 -1.03 -3.36
CA CYS A 155 12.68 -0.26 -4.24
C CYS A 155 14.18 -0.55 -4.02
N HIS A 156 14.56 -0.87 -2.79
CA HIS A 156 15.93 -1.18 -2.42
C HIS A 156 16.36 -2.62 -2.78
N HIS A 157 15.43 -3.47 -3.24
CA HIS A 157 15.80 -4.82 -3.64
C HIS A 157 16.66 -4.79 -4.92
N PRO A 158 17.79 -5.52 -4.97
CA PRO A 158 18.74 -5.50 -6.08
C PRO A 158 18.16 -5.77 -7.49
N TYR A 159 16.94 -6.27 -7.64
CA TYR A 159 16.36 -6.57 -8.96
C TYR A 159 15.96 -5.32 -9.76
N LEU A 160 15.74 -4.16 -9.12
CA LEU A 160 15.63 -2.89 -9.84
C LEU A 160 17.00 -2.36 -10.29
N THR A 161 18.08 -2.90 -9.74
CA THR A 161 19.48 -2.48 -10.00
C THR A 161 20.22 -3.46 -10.93
N ILE A 162 19.86 -4.75 -10.99
CA ILE A 162 20.70 -5.80 -11.63
C ILE A 162 20.42 -6.03 -13.13
N ASN A 163 19.29 -5.61 -13.69
CA ASN A 163 19.05 -5.84 -15.13
C ASN A 163 19.63 -4.76 -16.07
N ALA A 164 20.59 -3.94 -15.60
CA ALA A 164 21.27 -2.96 -16.43
C ALA A 164 22.36 -3.57 -17.34
N GLU A 165 22.85 -4.78 -17.07
CA GLU A 165 24.08 -5.28 -17.69
C GLU A 165 23.92 -6.35 -18.80
N HIS A 166 22.74 -6.98 -18.96
CA HIS A 166 22.59 -8.04 -19.97
C HIS A 166 21.37 -7.85 -20.86
N SER A 167 21.45 -6.89 -21.78
CA SER A 167 20.75 -6.92 -23.08
C SER A 167 21.19 -5.73 -23.92
N SER A 168 22.08 -6.01 -24.85
CA SER A 168 22.47 -5.14 -25.94
C SER A 168 21.36 -5.09 -26.99
N THR A 169 20.39 -4.20 -26.80
CA THR A 169 19.62 -3.58 -27.90
C THR A 169 19.22 -2.15 -27.48
N ARG A 170 19.52 -1.20 -28.36
CA ARG A 170 19.26 0.24 -28.20
C ARG A 170 17.77 0.52 -27.96
N SER A 171 17.41 0.91 -26.74
CA SER A 171 16.37 1.90 -26.48
C SER A 171 16.73 2.62 -25.17
N HIS A 172 16.42 3.91 -25.07
CA HIS A 172 16.88 4.84 -24.03
C HIS A 172 16.80 4.22 -22.61
N LYS A 173 17.96 3.82 -22.09
CA LYS A 173 18.15 3.37 -20.71
C LYS A 173 18.11 4.59 -19.79
N GLU A 174 16.91 5.01 -19.39
CA GLU A 174 16.79 5.89 -18.23
C GLU A 174 16.99 5.03 -16.97
N THR A 175 18.25 4.88 -16.57
CA THR A 175 18.59 4.42 -15.22
C THR A 175 18.06 5.47 -14.26
N CYS A 176 17.19 5.08 -13.31
CA CYS A 176 16.85 5.98 -12.21
C CYS A 176 18.13 6.14 -11.39
N PRO A 177 18.82 7.29 -11.41
CA PRO A 177 20.05 7.45 -10.66
C PRO A 177 19.71 7.25 -9.19
N LYS A 178 20.54 6.48 -8.48
CA LYS A 178 20.41 6.33 -7.03
C LYS A 178 20.46 7.74 -6.44
N MET A 179 19.34 8.19 -5.86
CA MET A 179 19.27 9.52 -5.29
C MET A 179 20.28 9.59 -4.12
N PRO A 180 21.26 10.50 -4.18
CA PRO A 180 22.24 10.62 -3.12
C PRO A 180 21.53 11.01 -1.81
N ARG A 181 21.99 10.44 -0.70
CA ARG A 181 21.50 10.77 0.64
C ARG A 181 21.79 12.25 0.92
N VAL A 182 21.01 12.85 1.81
CA VAL A 182 21.24 14.24 2.28
C VAL A 182 22.69 14.43 2.76
N ILE A 183 23.25 13.43 3.43
CA ILE A 183 24.65 13.41 3.88
C ILE A 183 25.62 13.40 2.69
N GLU A 184 25.37 12.58 1.67
CA GLU A 184 26.21 12.53 0.46
C GLU A 184 26.14 13.84 -0.35
N LEU A 185 24.99 14.52 -0.31
CA LEU A 185 24.81 15.85 -0.92
C LEU A 185 25.55 16.93 -0.12
N GLU A 186 25.48 16.89 1.20
CA GLU A 186 26.22 17.80 2.08
C GLU A 186 27.74 17.60 1.94
N GLU A 187 28.21 16.34 1.92
CA GLU A 187 29.62 15.99 1.63
C GLU A 187 30.06 16.43 0.24
N ALA A 188 29.15 16.45 -0.74
CA ALA A 188 29.38 17.00 -2.08
C ALA A 188 29.31 18.54 -2.15
N GLY A 189 29.10 19.21 -1.01
CA GLY A 189 29.07 20.68 -0.91
C GLY A 189 27.73 21.31 -1.27
N VAL A 190 26.64 20.53 -1.33
CA VAL A 190 25.28 21.05 -1.54
C VAL A 190 24.73 21.58 -0.21
N THR A 191 24.32 22.84 -0.21
CA THR A 191 23.73 23.52 0.95
C THR A 191 22.19 23.52 0.87
N PHE A 192 21.51 23.29 1.99
CA PHE A 192 20.05 23.23 2.11
C PHE A 192 19.47 24.47 2.82
#